data_AF-A0AAD8F5N3-F1
#
_entry.id   AF-A0AAD8F5N3-F1
#
_cell.length_a   1.000
_cell.length_b   1.000
_cell.length_c   1.000
_cell.angle_alpha   90.00
_cell.angle_beta   90.00
_cell.angle_gamma   90.00
#
_symmetry.space_group_name_H-M   'P 1'
#
loop_
_entity.id
_entity.type
_entity.pdbx_description
1 polymer ?
#
loop_
_entity_poly.entity_id
_entity_poly.type
_entity_poly.pdbx_seq_one_letter_code
_entity_poly.pdbx_strand_id
1 'polypeptide(L)'
;MDGDKTVWFSMDGDKTVWFSMDGDKTVWFSMDGDKTVWFSMDGDKTVWFSMDGDKTVWFSMDGDKTVWFSMDGDKTVWFSMDGDKTVWFSMDGDKTVWFSMDGDKTVWFSMDGDKTVWFSMDGDKTVWFSMDGDKTVWFSMDGDKTVWLLIVCTL
;
A
#
# COMPACT_ATOMS: atom_id res chain seq x y z
N MET A 1 11.56 17.00 -22.97
CA MET A 1 12.84 16.73 -22.27
C MET A 1 12.48 15.84 -21.10
N ASP A 2 12.25 14.58 -21.45
CA ASP A 2 11.96 13.50 -20.52
C ASP A 2 13.29 13.07 -19.91
N GLY A 3 13.54 13.54 -18.71
CA GLY A 3 14.59 13.00 -17.87
C GLY A 3 13.90 12.22 -16.78
N ASP A 4 14.22 10.94 -16.66
CA ASP A 4 13.89 10.11 -15.52
C ASP A 4 14.33 10.84 -14.25
N LYS A 5 13.38 11.51 -13.60
CA LYS A 5 13.63 12.27 -12.38
C LYS A 5 13.38 11.35 -11.21
N THR A 6 14.46 10.92 -10.58
CA THR A 6 14.40 10.31 -9.26
C THR A 6 14.18 11.42 -8.24
N VAL A 7 13.19 11.25 -7.35
CA VAL A 7 12.89 12.20 -6.29
C VAL A 7 12.89 11.47 -4.94
N TRP A 8 13.54 12.07 -3.95
CA TRP A 8 13.62 11.54 -2.58
C TRP A 8 12.98 12.51 -1.60
N PHE A 9 12.11 12.00 -0.73
CA PHE A 9 11.48 12.74 0.35
C PHE A 9 11.69 12.02 1.69
N SER A 10 12.13 12.77 2.70
CA SER A 10 12.25 12.30 4.09
C SER A 10 11.59 13.32 5.00
N MET A 11 10.73 12.88 5.92
CA MET A 11 10.05 13.78 6.86
C MET A 11 9.93 13.16 8.24
N ASP A 12 10.23 13.94 9.28
CA ASP A 12 10.14 13.53 10.68
C ASP A 12 9.27 14.49 11.52
N GLY A 13 8.69 13.95 12.61
CA GLY A 13 7.91 14.67 13.64
C GLY A 13 6.41 14.81 13.34
N ASP A 14 5.64 15.24 14.35
CA ASP A 14 4.17 15.20 14.30
C ASP A 14 3.58 16.28 13.38
N LYS A 15 3.04 15.84 12.22
CA LYS A 15 2.59 16.75 11.16
C LYS A 15 1.44 16.17 10.35
N THR A 16 0.63 17.06 9.79
CA THR A 16 -0.27 16.75 8.67
C THR A 16 0.47 17.00 7.36
N VAL A 17 0.46 16.03 6.45
CA VAL A 17 1.14 16.12 5.16
C VAL A 17 0.17 15.83 4.02
N TRP A 18 0.15 16.70 3.01
CA TRP A 18 -0.53 16.46 1.74
C TRP A 18 0.50 16.43 0.61
N PHE A 19 0.44 15.41 -0.22
CA PHE A 19 1.36 15.23 -1.34
C PHE A 19 0.59 14.83 -2.60
N SER A 20 0.87 15.52 -3.71
CA SER A 20 0.32 15.21 -5.04
C SER A 20 1.43 15.27 -6.07
N MET A 21 1.50 14.30 -6.97
CA MET A 21 2.56 14.24 -7.96
C MET A 21 2.10 13.53 -9.23
N ASP A 22 2.49 14.08 -10.38
CA ASP A 22 2.12 13.57 -11.71
C ASP A 22 3.37 13.31 -12.58
N GLY A 23 3.19 12.47 -13.60
CA GLY A 23 4.16 12.15 -14.66
C GLY A 23 5.20 11.08 -14.29
N ASP A 24 5.98 10.65 -15.28
CA ASP A 24 6.76 9.41 -15.19
C ASP A 24 8.07 9.58 -14.42
N LYS A 25 8.15 8.98 -13.24
CA LYS A 25 9.21 9.23 -12.26
C LYS A 25 9.48 8.02 -11.37
N THR A 26 10.69 7.96 -10.84
CA THR A 26 11.03 7.09 -9.70
C THR A 26 10.97 7.92 -8.42
N VAL A 27 10.28 7.44 -7.39
CA VAL A 27 10.08 8.21 -6.16
C VAL A 27 10.30 7.37 -4.91
N TRP A 28 11.00 7.95 -3.94
CA TRP A 28 11.22 7.37 -2.61
C TRP A 28 10.66 8.29 -1.53
N PHE A 29 9.85 7.73 -0.64
CA PHE A 29 9.30 8.40 0.54
C PHE A 29 9.70 7.66 1.80
N SER A 30 10.25 8.40 2.76
CA SER A 30 10.47 7.95 4.14
C SER A 30 9.78 8.90 5.10
N MET A 31 9.01 8.37 6.05
CA MET A 31 8.32 9.19 7.05
C MET A 31 8.27 8.53 8.40
N ASP A 32 8.67 9.25 9.47
CA ASP A 32 8.58 8.76 10.86
C ASP A 32 7.82 9.70 11.81
N GLY A 33 7.11 9.15 12.80
CA GLY A 33 6.36 9.89 13.84
C GLY A 33 4.84 9.97 13.61
N ASP A 34 4.12 10.65 14.51
CA ASP A 34 2.66 10.59 14.57
C ASP A 34 2.01 11.56 13.57
N LYS A 35 1.34 11.00 12.55
CA LYS A 35 0.99 11.79 11.36
C LYS A 35 -0.36 11.44 10.76
N THR A 36 -0.99 12.46 10.18
CA THR A 36 -2.05 12.28 9.17
C THR A 36 -1.48 12.62 7.81
N VAL A 37 -1.52 11.67 6.87
CA VAL A 37 -0.89 11.85 5.57
C VAL A 37 -1.83 11.47 4.44
N TRP A 38 -1.85 12.31 3.40
CA TRP A 38 -2.54 12.05 2.14
C TRP A 38 -1.56 12.05 0.97
N PHE A 39 -1.56 10.98 0.20
CA PHE A 39 -0.82 10.85 -1.05
C PHE A 39 -1.77 10.67 -2.23
N SER A 40 -1.60 11.49 -3.26
CA SER A 40 -2.20 11.33 -4.58
C SER A 40 -1.11 11.21 -5.63
N MET A 41 -1.16 10.20 -6.48
CA MET A 41 -0.15 10.02 -7.53
C MET A 41 -0.76 9.51 -8.81
N ASP A 42 -0.47 10.16 -9.94
CA ASP A 42 -0.98 9.75 -11.26
C ASP A 42 0.17 9.58 -12.28
N GLY A 43 0.05 8.63 -13.21
CA GLY A 43 1.04 8.34 -14.26
C GLY A 43 2.01 7.20 -13.94
N ASP A 44 2.90 6.87 -14.88
CA ASP A 44 3.66 5.62 -14.87
C ASP A 44 4.91 5.72 -14.00
N LYS A 45 4.94 4.97 -12.90
CA LYS A 45 5.91 5.24 -11.83
C LYS A 45 6.45 3.99 -11.16
N THR A 46 7.68 4.13 -10.70
CA THR A 46 8.28 3.24 -9.70
C THR A 46 8.30 3.98 -8.37
N VAL A 47 7.59 3.48 -7.35
CA VAL A 47 7.47 4.19 -6.07
C VAL A 47 7.79 3.30 -4.88
N TRP A 48 8.58 3.83 -3.95
CA TRP A 48 8.87 3.21 -2.66
C TRP A 48 8.36 4.08 -1.52
N PHE A 49 7.61 3.48 -0.60
CA PHE A 49 7.18 4.10 0.64
C PHE A 49 7.69 3.32 1.84
N SER A 50 8.39 4.00 2.74
CA SER A 50 8.73 3.52 4.08
C SER A 50 8.10 4.45 5.10
N MET A 51 7.33 3.90 6.04
CA MET A 51 6.63 4.72 7.02
C MET A 51 6.58 4.04 8.38
N ASP A 52 7.08 4.67 9.45
CA ASP A 52 7.03 4.10 10.81
C ASP A 52 6.37 5.03 11.85
N GLY A 53 5.61 4.49 12.82
CA GLY A 53 4.90 5.25 13.88
C GLY A 53 3.37 5.31 13.73
N ASP A 54 2.69 6.04 14.62
CA ASP A 54 1.21 5.99 14.72
C ASP A 54 0.54 6.93 13.71
N LYS A 55 -0.16 6.36 12.74
CA LYS A 55 -0.57 7.13 11.55
C LYS A 55 -1.97 6.85 11.05
N THR A 56 -2.59 7.91 10.55
CA THR A 56 -3.69 7.80 9.59
C THR A 56 -3.16 8.14 8.21
N VAL A 57 -3.21 7.20 7.27
CA VAL A 57 -2.64 7.40 5.93
C VAL A 57 -3.65 7.06 4.84
N TRP A 58 -3.75 7.93 3.85
CA TRP A 58 -4.52 7.69 2.63
C TRP A 58 -3.60 7.69 1.41
N PHE A 59 -3.75 6.69 0.56
CA PHE A 59 -3.11 6.63 -0.75
C PHE A 59 -4.18 6.54 -1.83
N SER A 60 -4.10 7.46 -2.80
CA SER A 60 -4.80 7.39 -4.07
C SER A 60 -3.76 7.29 -5.17
N MET A 61 -3.85 6.27 -6.00
CA MET A 61 -2.87 6.03 -7.06
C MET A 61 -3.54 5.56 -8.32
N ASP A 62 -3.30 6.23 -9.45
CA ASP A 62 -3.84 5.84 -10.76
C ASP A 62 -2.75 5.70 -11.84
N GLY A 63 -2.91 4.75 -12.78
CA GLY A 63 -1.95 4.48 -13.87
C GLY A 63 -0.99 3.31 -13.60
N ASP A 64 -0.07 3.03 -14.54
CA ASP A 64 0.71 1.79 -14.55
C ASP A 64 1.95 1.89 -13.66
N LYS A 65 1.98 1.09 -12.58
CA LYS A 65 2.96 1.32 -11.51
C LYS A 65 3.56 0.06 -10.96
N THR A 66 4.82 0.18 -10.57
CA THR A 66 5.45 -0.73 -9.62
C THR A 66 5.62 -0.02 -8.29
N VAL A 67 4.98 -0.55 -7.24
CA VAL A 67 4.93 0.12 -5.94
C VAL A 67 5.32 -0.84 -4.81
N TRP A 68 6.18 -0.36 -3.92
CA TRP A 68 6.51 -1.02 -2.66
C TRP A 68 6.09 -0.16 -1.48
N PHE A 69 5.41 -0.80 -0.52
CA PHE A 69 5.09 -0.22 0.77
C PHE A 69 5.72 -1.05 1.87
N SER A 70 6.49 -0.40 2.73
CA SER A 70 6.95 -0.89 4.02
C SER A 70 6.34 0.00 5.10
N MET A 71 5.57 -0.59 6.01
CA MET A 71 4.87 0.19 7.02
C MET A 71 4.93 -0.52 8.36
N ASP A 72 5.46 0.12 9.40
CA ASP A 72 5.49 -0.45 10.76
C ASP A 72 4.85 0.44 11.84
N GLY A 73 4.20 -0.15 12.84
CA GLY A 73 3.51 0.57 13.94
C GLY A 73 1.98 0.66 13.78
N ASP A 74 1.31 1.37 14.71
CA ASP A 74 -0.15 1.31 14.85
C ASP A 74 -0.84 2.27 13.89
N LYS A 75 -1.59 1.72 12.92
CA LYS A 75 -2.06 2.53 11.79
C LYS A 75 -3.47 2.25 11.35
N THR A 76 -4.13 3.32 10.93
CA THR A 76 -5.29 3.26 10.04
C THR A 76 -4.83 3.65 8.63
N VAL A 77 -4.91 2.72 7.68
CA VAL A 77 -4.44 2.96 6.31
C VAL A 77 -5.53 2.66 5.29
N TRP A 78 -5.69 3.57 4.35
CA TRP A 78 -6.56 3.38 3.19
C TRP A 78 -5.76 3.43 1.90
N PHE A 79 -5.99 2.45 1.04
CA PHE A 79 -5.43 2.41 -0.30
C PHE A 79 -6.58 2.39 -1.31
N SER A 80 -6.57 3.37 -2.22
CA SER A 80 -7.34 3.39 -3.45
C SER A 80 -6.34 3.31 -4.60
N MET A 81 -6.42 2.25 -5.38
CA MET A 81 -5.48 2.02 -6.47
C MET A 81 -6.23 1.60 -7.72
N ASP A 82 -6.10 2.33 -8.82
CA ASP A 82 -6.72 1.98 -10.11
C ASP A 82 -5.69 1.88 -11.25
N GLY A 83 -5.87 0.94 -12.19
CA GLY A 83 -4.95 0.68 -13.31
C GLY A 83 -4.01 -0.51 -13.09
N ASP A 84 -3.12 -0.78 -14.06
CA ASP A 84 -2.34 -2.02 -14.10
C ASP A 84 -1.09 -1.94 -13.23
N LYS A 85 -1.02 -2.79 -12.20
CA LYS A 85 -0.01 -2.58 -11.15
C LYS A 85 0.64 -3.86 -10.67
N THR A 86 1.94 -3.74 -10.39
CA THR A 86 2.67 -4.65 -9.54
C THR A 86 2.87 -3.99 -8.19
N VAL A 87 2.27 -4.56 -7.14
CA VAL A 87 2.32 -3.94 -5.80
C VAL A 87 2.80 -4.93 -4.76
N TRP A 88 3.73 -4.46 -3.92
CA TRP A 88 4.19 -5.18 -2.75
C TRP A 88 3.86 -4.42 -1.48
N PHE A 89 3.26 -5.11 -0.53
CA PHE A 89 2.99 -4.58 0.80
C PHE A 89 3.71 -5.44 1.83
N SER A 90 4.54 -4.79 2.64
CA SER A 90 5.07 -5.31 3.89
C SER A 90 4.51 -4.46 5.01
N MET A 91 3.78 -5.07 5.93
CA MET A 91 3.11 -4.34 7.00
C MET A 91 3.28 -5.10 8.30
N ASP A 92 3.87 -4.49 9.33
CA ASP A 92 3.99 -5.07 10.68
C ASP A 92 3.38 -4.19 11.80
N GLY A 93 2.79 -4.80 12.84
CA GLY A 93 2.13 -4.10 13.96
C GLY A 93 0.59 -4.02 13.84
N ASP A 94 -0.06 -3.33 14.79
CA ASP A 94 -1.52 -3.37 14.93
C ASP A 94 -2.21 -2.41 13.96
N LYS A 95 -3.02 -2.95 13.04
CA LYS A 95 -3.53 -2.14 11.91
C LYS A 95 -4.97 -2.39 11.56
N THR A 96 -5.64 -1.29 11.20
CA THR A 96 -6.86 -1.31 10.39
C THR A 96 -6.49 -0.87 8.98
N VAL A 97 -6.64 -1.78 8.00
CA VAL A 97 -6.26 -1.49 6.62
C VAL A 97 -7.42 -1.75 5.68
N TRP A 98 -7.66 -0.80 4.79
CA TRP A 98 -8.62 -0.95 3.70
C TRP A 98 -7.91 -0.85 2.36
N PHE A 99 -8.20 -1.79 1.47
CA PHE A 99 -7.74 -1.78 0.09
C PHE A 99 -8.94 -1.75 -0.84
N SER A 100 -8.98 -0.75 -1.71
CA SER A 100 -9.84 -0.69 -2.90
C SER A 100 -8.93 -0.76 -4.11
N MET A 101 -9.08 -1.81 -4.92
CA MET A 101 -8.19 -2.09 -6.02
C MET A 101 -8.95 -2.49 -7.28
N ASP A 102 -8.93 -1.62 -8.30
CA ASP A 102 -9.57 -1.91 -9.61
C ASP A 102 -8.55 -2.02 -10.77
N GLY A 103 -8.79 -2.90 -11.74
CA GLY A 103 -7.90 -3.17 -12.88
C GLY A 103 -6.98 -4.39 -12.69
N ASP A 104 -6.09 -4.63 -13.66
CA ASP A 104 -5.31 -5.87 -13.71
C ASP A 104 -4.06 -5.79 -12.83
N LYS A 105 -3.98 -6.66 -11.81
CA LYS A 105 -2.95 -6.50 -10.78
C LYS A 105 -2.29 -7.78 -10.36
N THR A 106 -0.99 -7.67 -10.11
CA THR A 106 -0.25 -8.65 -9.34
C THR A 106 0.13 -8.04 -8.00
N VAL A 107 -0.38 -8.61 -6.92
CA VAL A 107 -0.23 -8.04 -5.58
C VAL A 107 0.31 -9.07 -4.61
N TRP A 108 1.32 -8.67 -3.84
CA TRP A 108 1.84 -9.45 -2.73
C TRP A 108 1.65 -8.70 -1.42
N PHE A 109 1.14 -9.41 -0.44
CA PHE A 109 0.96 -8.93 0.92
C PHE A 109 1.76 -9.81 1.87
N SER A 110 2.64 -9.19 2.64
CA SER A 110 3.28 -9.75 3.83
C SER A 110 2.76 -8.97 5.03
N MET A 111 2.08 -9.65 5.94
CA MET A 111 1.40 -9.01 7.05
C MET A 111 1.62 -9.77 8.36
N ASP A 112 2.37 -9.19 9.30
CA ASP A 112 2.57 -9.76 10.64
C ASP A 112 2.01 -8.90 11.78
N GLY A 113 1.41 -9.51 12.81
CA GLY A 113 0.74 -8.82 13.94
C GLY A 113 -0.78 -8.73 13.83
N ASP A 114 -1.43 -8.04 14.78
CA ASP A 114 -2.88 -8.06 14.95
C ASP A 114 -3.57 -7.09 13.98
N LYS A 115 -4.38 -7.63 13.05
CA LYS A 115 -4.91 -6.81 11.96
C LYS A 115 -6.37 -7.05 11.64
N THR A 116 -7.06 -5.94 11.39
CA THR A 116 -8.34 -5.94 10.67
C THR A 116 -8.10 -5.43 9.26
N VAL A 117 -8.32 -6.28 8.27
CA VAL A 117 -8.06 -5.95 6.86
C VAL A 117 -9.30 -6.16 6.04
N TRP A 118 -9.63 -5.17 5.21
CA TRP A 118 -10.67 -5.27 4.22
C TRP A 118 -10.09 -5.11 2.81
N PHE A 119 -10.49 -6.01 1.93
CA PHE A 119 -10.13 -5.98 0.53
C PHE A 119 -11.40 -5.87 -0.33
N SER A 120 -11.45 -4.82 -1.15
CA SER A 120 -12.37 -4.69 -2.28
C SER A 120 -11.55 -4.74 -3.56
N MET A 121 -11.78 -5.75 -4.39
CA MET A 121 -10.93 -6.02 -5.55
C MET A 121 -11.74 -6.39 -6.81
N ASP A 122 -11.78 -5.48 -7.79
CA ASP A 122 -12.50 -5.69 -9.06
C ASP A 122 -11.58 -5.73 -10.30
N GLY A 123 -11.83 -6.61 -11.29
CA GLY A 123 -10.94 -6.83 -12.46
C GLY A 123 -9.84 -7.86 -12.21
N ASP A 124 -9.08 -8.31 -13.21
CA ASP A 124 -8.34 -9.58 -13.12
C ASP A 124 -7.10 -9.50 -12.21
N LYS A 125 -7.02 -10.36 -11.18
CA LYS A 125 -5.93 -10.27 -10.21
C LYS A 125 -5.26 -11.59 -9.89
N THR A 126 -3.95 -11.51 -9.73
CA THR A 126 -3.15 -12.51 -9.03
C THR A 126 -2.71 -11.93 -7.70
N VAL A 127 -3.12 -12.57 -6.61
CA VAL A 127 -2.86 -12.06 -5.27
C VAL A 127 -2.20 -13.13 -4.42
N TRP A 128 -1.13 -12.76 -3.73
CA TRP A 128 -0.46 -13.61 -2.75
C TRP A 128 -0.52 -12.97 -1.37
N PHE A 129 -0.94 -13.75 -0.39
CA PHE A 129 -0.99 -13.37 1.01
C PHE A 129 -0.05 -14.25 1.82
N SER A 130 0.83 -13.62 2.58
CA SER A 130 1.59 -14.22 3.68
C SER A 130 1.21 -13.49 4.96
N MET A 131 0.62 -14.20 5.90
CA MET A 131 0.00 -13.62 7.08
C MET A 131 0.42 -14.38 8.35
N ASP A 132 1.06 -13.73 9.33
CA ASP A 132 1.27 -14.26 10.70
C ASP A 132 0.65 -13.42 11.85
N GLY A 133 0.12 -14.04 12.90
CA GLY A 133 -0.61 -13.40 14.02
C GLY A 133 -2.14 -13.33 13.85
N ASP A 134 -2.85 -12.71 14.82
CA ASP A 134 -4.32 -12.71 14.85
C ASP A 134 -4.90 -11.74 13.81
N LYS A 135 -5.65 -12.29 12.84
CA LYS A 135 -6.21 -11.47 11.75
C LYS A 135 -7.69 -11.69 11.53
N THR A 136 -8.38 -10.58 11.35
CA THR A 136 -9.72 -10.55 10.75
C THR A 136 -9.58 -10.01 9.34
N VAL A 137 -9.88 -10.84 8.33
CA VAL A 137 -9.76 -10.46 6.92
C VAL A 137 -11.11 -10.62 6.22
N TRP A 138 -11.53 -9.57 5.53
CA TRP A 138 -12.72 -9.55 4.70
C TRP A 138 -12.36 -9.33 3.25
N PHE A 139 -13.02 -10.07 2.37
CA PHE A 139 -12.82 -9.99 0.93
C PHE A 139 -14.15 -9.74 0.22
N SER A 140 -14.17 -8.72 -0.61
CA SER A 140 -15.15 -8.50 -1.67
C SER A 140 -14.39 -8.50 -2.98
N MET A 141 -14.64 -9.50 -3.84
CA MET A 141 -13.92 -9.63 -5.10
C MET A 141 -14.92 -9.91 -6.24
N ASP A 142 -14.74 -9.22 -7.37
CA ASP A 142 -15.46 -9.47 -8.62
C ASP A 142 -14.51 -9.58 -9.82
N GLY A 143 -14.86 -10.38 -10.83
CA GLY A 143 -14.02 -10.74 -12.00
C GLY A 143 -13.09 -11.93 -11.72
N ASP A 144 -12.19 -12.29 -12.66
CA ASP A 144 -11.33 -13.47 -12.51
C ASP A 144 -10.21 -13.23 -11.48
N LYS A 145 -10.05 -14.15 -10.51
CA LYS A 145 -9.07 -14.03 -9.43
C LYS A 145 -8.30 -15.33 -9.22
N THR A 146 -6.99 -15.19 -9.08
CA THR A 146 -6.13 -16.24 -8.53
C THR A 146 -5.58 -15.75 -7.20
N VAL A 147 -5.98 -16.39 -6.11
CA VAL A 147 -5.56 -16.02 -4.75
C VAL A 147 -4.78 -17.16 -4.12
N TRP A 148 -3.57 -16.85 -3.65
CA TRP A 148 -2.74 -17.71 -2.83
C TRP A 148 -2.71 -17.17 -1.40
N LEU A 149 -3.01 -18.03 -0.43
CA LEU A 149 -3.06 -17.66 0.97
C LEU A 149 -2.16 -18.59 1.78
N LEU A 150 -1.12 -18.02 2.38
CA LEU A 150 -0.28 -18.64 3.38
C LEU A 150 -0.57 -17.94 4.72
N ILE A 151 -1.17 -18.70 5.65
CA ILE A 151 -1.33 -18.27 7.04
C ILE A 151 -0.34 -19.05 7.86
N VAL A 152 0.61 -18.35 8.47
CA VAL A 152 1.46 -18.89 9.52
C VAL A 152 0.74 -18.59 10.82
N CYS A 153 0.45 -19.62 11.62
CA CYS A 153 -0.04 -19.43 12.97
C CYS A 153 1.13 -19.68 13.92
N THR A 154 1.63 -18.63 14.56
CA THR A 154 2.47 -18.80 15.75
C THR A 154 1.58 -19.25 16.92
N LEU A 155 1.84 -20.46 17.43
CA LEU A 155 1.19 -21.06 18.61
C LEU A 155 1.76 -20.52 19.92
#